data_AF-A0A3D8TW88-F1
#
_entry.id   AF-A0A3D8TW88-F1
#
_cell.length_a   1.000
_cell.length_b   1.000
_cell.length_c   1.000
_cell.angle_alpha   90.00
_cell.angle_beta   90.00
_cell.angle_gamma   90.00
#
_symmetry.space_group_name_H-M   'P 1'
#
loop_
_entity.id
_entity.type
_entity.pdbx_description
1 polymer ?
#
loop_
_entity_poly.entity_id
_entity_poly.type
_entity_poly.pdbx_seq_one_letter_code
_entity_poly.pdbx_strand_id
1 'polypeptide(L)'
;MTATTPETTVETLPYKNPDLPASERIADLLSRMTLEEKVGQMMQLDARGGDLDELIVNKHVGSILHTSPEDLPRAVETVNTKTRLGIPLVIGDDCIHGYSFWPGATIFPSQLGMA
;
A
#
# COMPACT_ATOMS: atom_id res chain seq x y z
N MET A 1 -34.17 32.45 -13.55
CA MET A 1 -32.70 32.49 -13.70
C MET A 1 -32.12 31.51 -12.69
N THR A 2 -31.95 30.25 -13.08
CA THR A 2 -31.32 29.22 -12.24
C THR A 2 -29.81 29.38 -12.38
N ALA A 3 -29.15 29.85 -11.33
CA ALA A 3 -27.71 29.93 -11.27
C ALA A 3 -27.15 28.50 -11.26
N THR A 4 -26.45 28.12 -12.34
CA THR A 4 -25.67 26.90 -12.41
C THR A 4 -24.40 27.12 -11.59
N THR A 5 -24.31 26.47 -10.42
CA THR A 5 -23.06 26.41 -9.64
C THR A 5 -22.01 25.68 -10.49
N PRO A 6 -20.79 26.22 -10.66
CA PRO A 6 -19.74 25.51 -11.39
C PRO A 6 -19.32 24.27 -10.57
N GLU A 7 -19.44 23.10 -11.17
CA GLU A 7 -18.79 21.88 -10.67
C GLU A 7 -17.27 22.11 -10.76
N THR A 8 -16.63 22.29 -9.61
CA THR A 8 -15.18 22.25 -9.51
C THR A 8 -14.74 20.81 -9.76
N THR A 9 -14.49 20.45 -11.02
CA THR A 9 -13.84 19.18 -11.35
C THR A 9 -12.44 19.22 -10.77
N VAL A 10 -12.25 18.60 -9.60
CA VAL A 10 -10.93 18.35 -9.03
C VAL A 10 -10.19 17.53 -10.08
N GLU A 11 -9.21 18.12 -10.74
CA GLU A 11 -8.45 17.46 -11.79
C GLU A 11 -7.71 16.26 -11.17
N THR A 12 -8.24 15.06 -11.39
CA THR A 12 -7.68 13.82 -10.89
C THR A 12 -6.43 13.48 -11.66
N LEU A 13 -5.29 13.38 -10.96
CA LEU A 13 -4.01 12.98 -11.55
C LEU A 13 -4.19 11.67 -12.34
N PRO A 14 -3.62 11.52 -13.56
CA PRO A 14 -3.86 10.35 -14.40
C PRO A 14 -3.60 9.01 -13.69
N TYR A 15 -2.53 8.88 -12.90
CA TYR A 15 -2.28 7.63 -12.15
C TYR A 15 -3.38 7.27 -11.13
N LYS A 16 -4.13 8.26 -10.63
CA LYS A 16 -5.27 8.09 -9.71
C LYS A 16 -6.59 7.86 -10.43
N ASN A 17 -6.67 8.03 -11.75
CA ASN A 17 -7.89 7.80 -12.51
C ASN A 17 -8.07 6.30 -12.80
N PRO A 18 -9.10 5.62 -12.26
CA PRO A 18 -9.34 4.20 -12.50
C PRO A 18 -9.82 3.89 -13.93
N ASP A 19 -10.31 4.88 -14.67
CA ASP A 19 -10.85 4.70 -16.03
C ASP A 19 -9.75 4.65 -17.11
N LEU A 20 -8.51 5.02 -16.76
CA LEU A 20 -7.37 4.97 -17.69
C LEU A 20 -6.71 3.58 -17.70
N PRO A 21 -6.13 3.15 -18.84
CA PRO A 21 -5.35 1.92 -18.92
C PRO A 21 -4.22 1.88 -17.90
N ALA A 22 -3.95 0.69 -17.35
CA ALA A 22 -2.90 0.50 -16.35
C ALA A 22 -1.53 1.03 -16.83
N SER A 23 -1.17 0.81 -18.11
CA SER A 23 0.08 1.30 -18.69
C SER A 23 0.21 2.83 -18.66
N GLU A 24 -0.87 3.57 -18.90
CA GLU A 24 -0.87 5.03 -18.85
C GLU A 24 -0.73 5.53 -17.41
N ARG A 25 -1.45 4.89 -16.48
CA ARG A 25 -1.35 5.20 -15.05
C ARG A 25 0.05 4.92 -14.51
N ILE A 26 0.67 3.82 -14.91
CA ILE A 26 2.03 3.44 -14.53
C ILE A 26 3.04 4.44 -15.11
N ALA A 27 2.93 4.78 -16.39
CA ALA A 27 3.84 5.73 -17.03
C ALA A 27 3.77 7.12 -16.37
N ASP A 28 2.56 7.62 -16.10
CA ASP A 28 2.34 8.87 -15.39
C ASP A 28 2.95 8.82 -13.97
N LEU A 29 2.69 7.76 -13.21
CA LEU A 29 3.24 7.60 -11.85
C LEU A 29 4.77 7.56 -11.84
N LEU A 30 5.38 6.70 -12.67
CA LEU A 30 6.83 6.55 -12.75
C LEU A 30 7.53 7.85 -13.19
N SER A 31 6.87 8.67 -14.01
CA SER A 31 7.39 9.98 -14.43
C SER A 31 7.44 10.99 -13.28
N ARG A 32 6.56 10.83 -12.28
CA ARG A 32 6.43 11.71 -11.11
C ARG A 32 7.33 11.31 -9.95
N MET A 33 7.84 10.09 -9.95
CA MET A 33 8.65 9.55 -8.84
C MET A 33 10.09 10.05 -8.87
N THR A 34 10.62 10.39 -7.69
CA THR A 34 12.05 10.59 -7.48
C THR A 34 12.82 9.27 -7.57
N LEU A 35 14.15 9.33 -7.61
CA LEU A 35 14.97 8.11 -7.57
C LEU A 35 14.76 7.35 -6.25
N GLU A 36 14.71 8.07 -5.13
CA GLU A 36 14.51 7.47 -3.79
C GLU A 36 13.16 6.76 -3.70
N GLU A 37 12.08 7.36 -4.21
CA GLU A 37 10.76 6.71 -4.26
C GLU A 37 10.79 5.45 -5.14
N LYS A 38 11.53 5.46 -6.26
CA LYS A 38 11.68 4.28 -7.13
C LYS A 38 12.46 3.16 -6.44
N VAL A 39 13.52 3.50 -5.73
CA VAL A 39 14.29 2.53 -4.94
C VAL A 39 13.42 1.98 -3.81
N GLY A 40 12.66 2.82 -3.12
CA GLY A 40 11.73 2.42 -2.07
C GLY A 40 10.69 1.41 -2.56
N GLN A 41 10.13 1.60 -3.77
CA GLN A 41 9.19 0.65 -4.35
C GLN A 41 9.77 -0.75 -4.60
N MET A 42 11.10 -0.88 -4.69
CA MET A 42 11.79 -2.17 -4.86
C MET A 42 12.12 -2.85 -3.52
N MET A 43 11.73 -2.26 -2.39
CA MET A 43 12.03 -2.75 -1.05
C MET A 43 10.80 -3.40 -0.41
N GLN A 44 11.03 -4.56 0.23
CA GLN A 44 10.10 -5.16 1.19
C GLN A 44 10.78 -5.21 2.55
N LEU A 45 10.24 -4.53 3.56
CA LEU A 45 10.86 -4.37 4.88
C LEU A 45 10.02 -4.97 6.01
N ASP A 46 10.68 -5.51 7.03
CA ASP A 46 10.05 -6.09 8.23
C ASP A 46 9.41 -4.99 9.10
N ALA A 47 8.11 -5.12 9.38
CA ALA A 47 7.33 -4.18 10.17
C ALA A 47 7.21 -4.54 11.66
N ARG A 48 7.80 -5.64 12.13
CA ARG A 48 7.74 -6.05 13.55
C ARG A 48 8.26 -4.99 14.54
N GLY A 49 9.11 -4.07 14.07
CA GLY A 49 9.62 -2.95 14.87
C GLY A 49 8.58 -1.86 15.17
N GLY A 50 7.43 -1.84 14.49
CA GLY A 50 6.33 -0.90 14.74
C GLY A 50 6.56 0.56 14.30
N ASP A 51 7.76 0.90 13.83
CA ASP A 51 8.09 2.25 13.34
C ASP A 51 7.66 2.42 11.86
N LEU A 52 6.35 2.57 11.65
CA LEU A 52 5.77 2.74 10.33
C LEU A 52 6.18 4.04 9.64
N ASP A 53 6.48 5.11 10.38
CA ASP A 53 6.87 6.39 9.79
C ASP A 53 8.28 6.27 9.16
N GLU A 54 9.21 5.60 9.84
CA GLU A 54 10.54 5.32 9.28
C GLU A 54 10.47 4.47 8.01
N LEU A 55 9.61 3.43 7.98
CA LEU A 55 9.50 2.56 6.82
C LEU A 55 8.78 3.23 5.64
N ILE A 56 7.66 3.91 5.90
CA ILE A 56 6.76 4.39 4.85
C ILE A 56 7.16 5.80 4.38
N VAL A 57 7.40 6.72 5.32
CA VAL A 57 7.64 8.13 5.00
C VAL A 57 9.10 8.37 4.63
N ASN A 58 10.04 7.85 5.43
CA ASN A 58 11.46 8.12 5.21
C ASN A 58 12.08 7.20 4.13
N LYS A 59 11.70 5.91 4.11
CA LYS A 59 12.26 4.94 3.15
C LYS A 59 11.42 4.73 1.90
N HIS A 60 10.21 5.29 1.83
CA HIS A 60 9.30 5.15 0.69
C HIS A 60 9.03 3.69 0.29
N VAL A 61 9.01 2.80 1.28
CA VAL A 61 8.95 1.35 1.05
C VAL A 61 7.72 0.99 0.19
N GLY A 62 7.89 0.09 -0.77
CA GLY A 62 6.79 -0.43 -1.60
C GLY A 62 6.01 -1.54 -0.92
N SER A 63 6.66 -2.28 -0.01
CA SER A 63 6.03 -3.40 0.68
C SER A 63 6.53 -3.56 2.11
N ILE A 64 5.64 -4.04 2.99
CA ILE A 64 5.99 -4.43 4.36
C ILE A 64 5.53 -5.86 4.62
N LEU A 65 6.22 -6.56 5.52
CA LEU A 65 5.85 -7.90 5.98
C LEU A 65 5.77 -7.97 7.51
N HIS A 66 5.02 -8.95 8.03
CA HIS A 66 4.87 -9.23 9.46
C HIS A 66 4.33 -8.03 10.26
N THR A 67 3.42 -7.26 9.65
CA THR A 67 2.72 -6.16 10.30
C THR A 67 1.67 -6.69 11.28
N SER A 68 1.63 -6.16 12.50
CA SER A 68 0.64 -6.58 13.48
C SER A 68 -0.77 -6.14 13.07
N PRO A 69 -1.83 -6.83 13.53
CA PRO A 69 -3.21 -6.49 13.22
C PRO A 69 -3.57 -5.02 13.49
N GLU A 70 -3.07 -4.46 14.59
CA GLU A 70 -3.30 -3.06 14.98
C GLU A 70 -2.61 -2.03 14.08
N ASP A 71 -1.50 -2.42 13.43
CA ASP A 71 -0.71 -1.54 12.59
C ASP A 71 -1.14 -1.56 11.11
N LEU A 72 -1.91 -2.56 10.67
CA LEU A 72 -2.48 -2.62 9.32
C LEU A 72 -3.27 -1.35 8.92
N PRO A 73 -4.27 -0.88 9.69
CA PRO A 73 -4.99 0.34 9.33
C PRO A 73 -4.11 1.59 9.41
N ARG A 74 -3.17 1.62 10.37
CA ARG A 74 -2.22 2.74 10.53
C ARG A 74 -1.29 2.86 9.32
N ALA A 75 -0.83 1.74 8.75
CA ALA A 75 0.02 1.77 7.56
C ALA A 75 -0.71 2.43 6.37
N VAL A 76 -2.00 2.10 6.18
CA VAL A 76 -2.84 2.72 5.14
C VAL A 76 -3.03 4.21 5.39
N GLU A 77 -3.33 4.60 6.63
CA GLU A 77 -3.47 6.01 7.02
C GLU A 77 -2.17 6.79 6.78
N THR A 78 -1.03 6.25 7.19
CA THR A 78 0.29 6.87 6.99
C THR A 78 0.59 7.09 5.50
N VAL A 79 0.33 6.09 4.65
CA VAL A 79 0.48 6.25 3.19
C VAL A 79 -0.37 7.42 2.67
N ASN A 80 -1.65 7.43 3.02
CA ASN A 80 -2.62 8.39 2.49
C ASN A 80 -2.38 9.82 2.97
N THR A 81 -1.88 9.99 4.19
CA THR A 81 -1.79 11.30 4.86
C THR A 81 -0.38 11.89 4.86
N LYS A 82 0.66 11.05 4.79
CA LYS A 82 2.06 11.50 4.98
C LYS A 82 2.95 11.30 3.76
N THR A 83 2.55 10.52 2.74
CA THR A 83 3.38 10.34 1.54
C THR A 83 2.93 11.26 0.40
N ARG A 84 3.89 11.75 -0.37
CA ARG A 84 3.66 12.72 -1.45
C ARG A 84 2.77 12.18 -2.58
N LEU A 85 2.97 10.92 -2.96
CA LEU A 85 2.26 10.28 -4.07
C LEU A 85 1.13 9.34 -3.62
N GLY A 86 1.06 8.97 -2.34
CA GLY A 86 0.01 8.06 -1.85
C GLY A 86 0.01 6.71 -2.55
N ILE A 87 1.20 6.18 -2.88
CA ILE A 87 1.32 4.86 -3.52
C ILE A 87 1.00 3.80 -2.46
N PRO A 88 -0.01 2.94 -2.68
CA PRO A 88 -0.40 1.94 -1.68
C PRO A 88 0.71 0.90 -1.47
N LEU A 89 0.86 0.47 -0.21
CA LEU A 89 1.76 -0.63 0.14
C LEU A 89 1.18 -1.97 -0.31
N VAL A 90 2.06 -2.87 -0.75
CA VAL A 90 1.78 -4.31 -0.74
C VAL A 90 2.13 -4.85 0.64
N ILE A 91 1.17 -5.38 1.37
CA ILE A 91 1.41 -5.95 2.72
C ILE A 91 1.39 -7.48 2.63
N GLY A 92 2.52 -8.10 2.97
CA GLY A 92 2.71 -9.55 2.93
C GLY A 92 2.67 -10.20 4.31
N ASP A 93 2.21 -11.44 4.37
CA ASP A 93 2.29 -12.27 5.59
C ASP A 93 2.36 -13.76 5.22
N ASP A 94 2.90 -14.58 6.12
CA ASP A 94 3.10 -16.01 5.88
C ASP A 94 1.86 -16.82 6.28
N CYS A 95 0.83 -16.79 5.42
CA CYS A 95 -0.42 -17.53 5.60
C CYS A 95 -0.33 -18.99 5.08
N ILE A 96 0.65 -19.75 5.56
CA ILE A 96 1.08 -21.02 4.94
C ILE A 96 0.13 -22.20 5.18
N HIS A 97 -0.57 -22.22 6.32
CA HIS A 97 -1.55 -23.27 6.66
C HIS A 97 -2.76 -22.66 7.39
N GLY A 98 -3.27 -21.57 6.82
CA GLY A 98 -4.18 -20.65 7.48
C GLY A 98 -3.45 -19.36 7.85
N TYR A 99 -4.19 -18.38 8.39
CA TYR A 99 -3.60 -17.11 8.80
C TYR A 99 -2.93 -17.28 10.18
N SER A 100 -1.81 -18.00 10.23
CA SER A 100 -1.21 -18.53 11.46
C SER A 100 -0.85 -17.49 12.52
N PHE A 101 -0.53 -16.27 12.11
CA PHE A 101 -0.19 -15.18 13.04
C PHE A 101 -1.39 -14.31 13.44
N TRP A 102 -2.58 -14.58 12.91
CA TRP A 102 -3.79 -13.85 13.26
C TRP A 102 -4.52 -14.52 14.44
N PRO A 103 -4.74 -13.81 15.57
CA PRO A 103 -5.43 -14.38 16.72
C PRO A 103 -6.84 -14.86 16.40
N GLY A 104 -7.12 -16.13 16.67
CA GLY A 104 -8.43 -16.76 16.43
C GLY A 104 -8.68 -17.20 14.99
N ALA A 105 -7.69 -17.13 14.10
CA ALA A 105 -7.82 -17.66 12.75
C ALA A 105 -7.93 -19.20 12.74
N THR A 106 -8.59 -19.74 11.72
CA THR A 106 -8.61 -21.19 11.47
C THR A 106 -7.23 -21.65 11.01
N ILE A 107 -6.71 -22.68 11.68
CA ILE A 107 -5.42 -23.29 11.38
C ILE A 107 -5.65 -24.67 10.77
N PHE A 108 -5.21 -24.83 9.52
CA PHE A 108 -5.27 -26.10 8.79
C PHE A 108 -4.07 -26.99 9.17
N PRO A 109 -4.14 -28.32 8.90
CA PRO A 109 -2.97 -29.18 8.93
C PRO A 109 -1.84 -28.63 8.06
N SER A 110 -0.60 -28.97 8.39
CA SER A 110 0.55 -28.61 7.56
C SER A 110 0.42 -29.20 6.15
N GLN A 111 1.16 -28.65 5.18
CA GLN A 111 1.10 -29.10 3.79
C GLN A 111 1.38 -30.60 3.63
N LEU A 112 2.27 -31.18 4.46
CA LEU A 112 2.54 -32.62 4.45
C LEU A 112 1.36 -33.45 4.95
N GLY A 113 0.58 -32.95 5.91
CA GLY A 113 -0.60 -33.65 6.43
C GLY A 113 -1.83 -33.54 5.51
N MET A 114 -1.82 -32.61 4.56
CA MET A 114 -2.87 -32.46 3.54
C MET A 114 -2.62 -33.27 2.26
N ALA A 115 -1.36 -33.63 1.98
CA ALA A 115 -0.96 -34.43 0.82
C ALA A 115 -1.32 -35.91 0.99
#